data_AF-A0A7L1XSD4-F1
#
_entry.id   AF-A0A7L1XSD4-F1
#
_cell.length_a   1.000
_cell.length_b   1.000
_cell.length_c   1.000
_cell.angle_alpha   90.00
_cell.angle_beta   90.00
_cell.angle_gamma   90.00
#
_symmetry.space_group_name_H-M   'P 1'
#
loop_
_entity.id
_entity.type
_entity.pdbx_description
1 polymer ?
#
loop_
_entity_poly.entity_id
_entity_poly.type
_entity_poly.pdbx_seq_one_letter_code
_entity_poly.pdbx_strand_id
1 'polypeptide(L)'
;PLLSPSLSSGATSNVVWEDSLMVGLEGALLGCAYNALSCQSCGLIVGFILYSAPSDLAYLRGFFCFFKDSIFCYLLGKQMITEASKVNFPPVTLKE
;
A
#
# COMPACT_ATOMS: atom_id res chain seq x y z
N PRO A 1 6.94 -4.96 -12.89
CA PRO A 1 8.23 -5.11 -12.16
C PRO A 1 8.56 -3.96 -11.18
N LEU A 2 7.74 -2.92 -11.12
CA LEU A 2 7.83 -1.87 -10.11
C LEU A 2 6.48 -1.88 -9.37
N LEU A 3 6.55 -1.97 -8.04
CA LEU A 3 5.48 -1.96 -7.04
C LEU A 3 4.04 -1.92 -7.62
N SER A 4 3.29 -3.01 -7.50
CA SER A 4 1.83 -2.98 -7.69
C SER A 4 1.16 -2.95 -6.31
N PRO A 5 1.04 -1.78 -5.64
CA PRO A 5 0.40 -1.73 -4.34
C PRO A 5 -1.07 -2.13 -4.45
N SER A 6 -1.60 -2.85 -3.45
CA SER A 6 -3.04 -3.01 -3.32
C SER A 6 -3.62 -1.77 -2.65
N LEU A 7 -4.59 -1.13 -3.30
CA LEU A 7 -5.25 0.09 -2.83
C LEU A 7 -6.43 -0.24 -1.93
N SER A 8 -6.54 0.38 -0.75
CA SER A 8 -7.76 0.33 0.06
C SER A 8 -8.16 1.72 0.57
N SER A 9 -9.47 1.95 0.69
CA SER A 9 -10.05 3.17 1.27
C SER A 9 -10.01 3.18 2.80
N GLY A 10 -9.59 2.08 3.43
CA GLY A 10 -9.47 1.96 4.88
C GLY A 10 -8.55 0.81 5.28
N ALA A 11 -7.99 0.91 6.48
CA ALA A 11 -7.25 -0.13 7.17
C ALA A 11 -7.88 -0.40 8.55
N THR A 12 -7.60 -1.56 9.12
CA THR A 12 -8.05 -1.88 10.49
C THR A 12 -7.16 -1.19 11.52
N SER A 13 -7.58 -1.14 12.79
CA SER A 13 -6.76 -0.60 13.89
C SER A 13 -5.41 -1.31 14.09
N ASN A 14 -5.20 -2.45 13.43
CA ASN A 14 -3.95 -3.22 13.46
C ASN A 14 -2.88 -2.66 12.51
N VAL A 15 -3.21 -1.65 11.70
CA VAL A 15 -2.25 -0.93 10.86
C VAL A 15 -2.19 0.52 11.33
N VAL A 16 -0.99 0.97 11.67
CA VAL A 16 -0.72 2.34 12.10
C VAL A 16 0.17 3.04 11.08
N TRP A 17 0.02 4.35 10.93
CA TRP A 17 1.01 5.14 10.21
C TRP A 17 2.10 5.61 11.19
N GLU A 18 3.30 5.82 10.68
CA GLU A 18 4.34 6.54 11.42
C GLU A 18 4.14 8.05 11.27
N ASP A 19 4.33 8.81 12.35
CA ASP A 19 4.20 10.27 12.33
C ASP A 19 5.30 10.96 11.50
N SER A 20 6.43 10.27 11.34
CA SER A 20 7.57 10.74 10.54
C SER A 20 7.25 10.73 9.05
N LEU A 21 7.37 11.88 8.41
CA LEU A 21 7.27 12.01 6.96
C LEU A 21 8.59 11.57 6.31
N MET A 22 8.53 10.53 5.48
CA MET A 22 9.66 9.97 4.74
C MET A 22 9.72 10.54 3.32
N VAL A 23 10.91 10.58 2.72
CA VAL A 23 11.11 11.01 1.33
C VAL A 23 11.67 9.85 0.51
N GLY A 24 11.00 9.53 -0.60
CA GLY A 24 11.47 8.51 -1.54
C GLY A 24 12.62 9.05 -2.37
N LEU A 25 13.82 8.55 -2.09
CA LEU A 25 15.05 8.98 -2.77
C LEU A 25 15.38 8.12 -4.01
N GLU A 26 14.76 6.94 -4.14
CA GLU A 26 15.01 5.98 -5.22
C GLU A 26 13.78 5.11 -5.51
N GLY A 27 13.81 4.40 -6.64
CA GLY A 27 12.82 3.39 -7.00
C GLY A 27 11.42 3.94 -7.29
N ALA A 28 10.39 3.13 -7.02
CA ALA A 28 9.00 3.45 -7.36
C ALA A 28 8.40 4.65 -6.60
N LEU A 29 9.05 5.09 -5.52
CA LEU A 29 8.62 6.24 -4.70
C LEU A 29 9.51 7.46 -4.90
N LEU A 30 10.41 7.46 -5.89
CA LEU A 30 11.30 8.57 -6.18
C LEU A 30 10.51 9.90 -6.30
N GLY A 31 10.89 10.88 -5.49
CA GLY A 31 10.26 12.21 -5.47
C GLY A 31 8.93 12.27 -4.71
N CYS A 32 8.52 11.21 -4.02
CA CYS A 32 7.34 11.20 -3.17
C CYS A 32 7.71 11.53 -1.71
N ALA A 33 6.80 12.21 -1.00
CA ALA A 33 6.80 12.24 0.47
C ALA A 33 5.65 11.37 0.99
N TYR A 34 5.91 10.56 2.00
CA TYR A 34 4.95 9.54 2.47
C TYR A 34 5.12 9.20 3.94
N ASN A 35 4.06 8.69 4.57
CA ASN A 35 4.12 8.06 5.89
C ASN A 35 4.20 6.54 5.71
N ALA A 36 5.08 5.87 6.44
CA ALA A 36 5.15 4.41 6.43
C ALA A 36 3.95 3.83 7.19
N LEU A 37 3.44 2.69 6.72
CA LEU A 37 2.41 1.91 7.41
C LEU A 37 3.06 0.68 8.04
N SER A 38 2.85 0.48 9.34
CA SER A 38 3.37 -0.67 10.07
C SER A 38 2.24 -1.48 10.70
N CYS A 39 2.46 -2.80 10.80
CA CYS A 39 1.59 -3.68 11.54
C CYS A 39 1.82 -3.46 13.04
N GLN A 40 0.77 -3.11 13.78
CA GLN A 40 0.85 -2.83 15.21
C GLN A 40 1.37 -4.03 16.02
N SER A 41 1.06 -5.26 15.59
CA SER A 41 1.40 -6.48 16.34
C SER A 41 2.85 -6.93 16.15
N CYS A 42 3.44 -6.73 14.97
CA CYS A 42 4.79 -7.22 14.66
C CYS A 42 5.79 -6.13 14.25
N GLY A 43 5.35 -4.89 14.11
CA GLY A 43 6.18 -3.74 13.72
C GLY A 43 6.67 -3.74 12.28
N LEU A 44 6.36 -4.76 11.47
CA LEU A 44 6.79 -4.83 10.08
C LEU A 44 6.12 -3.72 9.26
N ILE A 45 6.90 -3.10 8.38
CA ILE A 45 6.37 -2.16 7.38
C ILE A 45 5.58 -2.95 6.34
N VAL A 46 4.30 -2.62 6.23
CA VAL A 46 3.35 -3.27 5.33
C VAL A 46 2.93 -2.38 4.16
N GLY A 47 3.26 -1.09 4.20
CA GLY A 47 2.86 -0.16 3.14
C GLY A 47 3.23 1.30 3.41
N PHE A 48 2.52 2.21 2.75
CA PHE A 48 2.68 3.65 2.88
C PHE A 48 1.38 4.41 2.55
N ILE A 49 1.32 5.69 2.94
CA ILE A 49 0.35 6.67 2.46
C ILE A 49 1.11 7.83 1.84
N LEU A 50 0.78 8.18 0.59
CA LEU A 50 1.41 9.32 -0.08
C LEU A 50 0.82 10.64 0.42
N TYR A 51 1.73 11.53 0.85
CA TYR A 51 1.45 12.93 1.17
C TYR A 51 1.61 13.81 -0.07
N SER A 52 2.78 13.74 -0.72
CA SER A 52 3.07 14.41 -1.98
C SER A 52 3.70 13.44 -2.98
N ALA A 53 3.40 13.62 -4.26
CA ALA A 53 3.90 12.74 -5.31
C ALA A 53 3.91 13.46 -6.67
N PRO A 54 4.76 13.02 -7.62
CA PRO A 54 4.67 13.41 -9.03
C PRO A 54 3.30 13.09 -9.64
N SER A 55 2.95 13.72 -10.77
CA SER A 55 1.66 13.57 -11.46
C SER A 55 1.23 12.11 -11.63
N ASP A 56 2.18 11.25 -11.96
CA ASP A 56 1.95 9.85 -12.33
C ASP A 56 1.57 8.99 -11.11
N LEU A 57 1.81 9.49 -9.90
CA LEU A 57 1.45 8.84 -8.62
C LEU A 57 0.50 9.68 -7.79
N ALA A 58 0.11 10.87 -8.26
CA ALA A 58 -0.72 11.81 -7.52
C ALA A 58 -2.11 11.26 -7.19
N TYR A 59 -2.61 10.30 -7.99
CA TYR A 59 -3.89 9.62 -7.77
C TYR A 59 -3.89 8.67 -6.57
N LEU A 60 -2.70 8.28 -6.07
CA LEU A 60 -2.54 7.41 -4.90
C LEU A 60 -2.49 8.20 -3.57
N ARG A 61 -2.53 9.53 -3.60
CA ARG A 61 -2.53 10.37 -2.39
C ARG A 61 -3.73 10.09 -1.50
N GLY A 62 -3.49 10.01 -0.19
CA GLY A 62 -4.54 9.75 0.81
C GLY A 62 -5.06 8.32 0.85
N PHE A 63 -4.58 7.41 -0.01
CA PHE A 63 -4.92 6.00 0.05
C PHE A 63 -3.89 5.19 0.85
N PHE A 64 -4.34 4.08 1.42
CA PHE A 64 -3.46 3.06 1.99
C PHE A 64 -2.90 2.20 0.86
N CYS A 65 -1.59 2.24 0.65
CA CYS A 65 -0.88 1.46 -0.36
C CYS A 65 -0.07 0.35 0.31
N PHE A 66 -0.49 -0.91 0.17
CA PHE A 66 0.22 -2.04 0.78
C PHE A 66 1.23 -2.70 -0.18
N PHE A 67 2.39 -3.08 0.36
CA PHE A 67 3.35 -3.93 -0.33
C PHE A 67 2.80 -5.35 -0.42
N LYS A 68 2.66 -5.86 -1.66
CA LYS A 68 2.14 -7.22 -1.89
C LYS A 68 2.96 -8.32 -1.22
N ASP A 69 4.26 -8.11 -1.04
CA ASP A 69 5.14 -9.07 -0.39
C ASP A 69 5.01 -9.06 1.15
N SER A 70 4.37 -8.03 1.71
CA SER A 70 4.20 -7.87 3.15
C SER A 70 2.82 -8.30 3.67
N ILE A 71 1.90 -8.74 2.80
CA ILE A 71 0.52 -9.08 3.19
C ILE A 71 0.02 -10.39 2.54
N PHE A 72 -0.94 -11.03 3.22
CA PHE A 72 -1.71 -12.15 2.71
C PHE A 72 -3.14 -11.71 2.38
N CYS A 73 -3.75 -12.37 1.41
CA CYS A 73 -5.15 -12.20 1.04
C CYS A 73 -5.95 -13.46 1.35
N TYR A 74 -7.14 -13.26 1.90
CA TYR A 74 -8.14 -14.31 1.99
C TYR A 74 -9.09 -14.24 0.79
N LEU A 75 -9.02 -15.25 -0.08
CA LEU A 75 -9.90 -15.37 -1.24
C LEU A 75 -11.19 -16.07 -0.83
N LEU A 76 -12.21 -15.27 -0.46
CA LEU A 76 -13.48 -15.77 0.09
C LEU A 76 -14.12 -16.87 -0.76
N GLY A 77 -14.24 -16.69 -2.08
CA GLY A 77 -14.86 -17.68 -2.96
C GLY A 77 -14.11 -19.01 -3.06
N LYS A 78 -12.82 -19.04 -2.72
CA LYS A 78 -11.97 -20.24 -2.68
C LYS A 78 -11.66 -20.72 -1.27
N GLN A 79 -12.09 -19.96 -0.25
CA GLN A 79 -11.80 -20.19 1.17
C GLN A 79 -10.32 -20.48 1.44
N MET A 80 -9.44 -19.71 0.80
CA MET A 80 -8.00 -19.93 0.88
C MET A 80 -7.24 -18.64 1.17
N ILE A 81 -6.15 -18.79 1.93
CA ILE A 81 -5.17 -17.73 2.15
C ILE A 81 -4.05 -17.87 1.11
N THR A 82 -3.64 -16.76 0.52
CA THR A 82 -2.52 -16.70 -0.42
C THR A 82 -1.73 -15.42 -0.22
N GLU A 83 -0.44 -15.43 -0.56
CA GLU A 83 0.36 -14.20 -0.65
C GLU A 83 -0.28 -13.23 -1.64
N ALA A 84 -0.32 -11.94 -1.31
CA ALA A 84 -0.91 -10.94 -2.21
C ALA A 84 -0.08 -10.77 -3.50
N SER A 85 1.21 -11.09 -3.48
CA SER A 85 2.08 -11.14 -4.66
C SER A 85 1.60 -12.13 -5.72
N LYS A 86 0.90 -13.19 -5.30
CA LYS A 86 0.31 -14.22 -6.17
C LYS A 86 -1.11 -13.89 -6.63
N VAL A 87 -1.67 -12.76 -6.16
CA VAL A 87 -3.02 -12.31 -6.51
C VAL A 87 -2.95 -11.20 -7.55
N ASN A 88 -3.71 -11.36 -8.63
CA ASN A 88 -3.93 -10.29 -9.58
C ASN A 88 -5.08 -9.40 -9.07
N PHE A 89 -4.75 -8.15 -8.74
CA PHE A 89 -5.75 -7.15 -8.41
C PHE A 89 -6.06 -6.37 -9.67
N PRO A 90 -7.28 -6.47 -10.22
CA PRO A 90 -7.64 -5.66 -11.37
C PRO A 90 -7.53 -4.18 -10.98
N PRO A 91 -7.05 -3.31 -11.88
CA PRO A 91 -7.07 -1.87 -11.64
C PRO A 91 -8.51 -1.46 -11.36
N VAL A 92 -8.77 -0.93 -10.16
CA VAL A 92 -10.04 -0.26 -9.89
C VAL A 92 -9.91 1.11 -10.53
N THR A 93 -10.53 1.31 -11.68
CA THR A 93 -10.79 2.66 -12.17
C THR A 93 -11.80 3.28 -11.22
N LEU A 94 -11.32 4.16 -10.34
CA LEU A 94 -12.18 5.11 -9.66
C LEU A 94 -12.83 5.95 -10.77
N LYS A 95 -14.12 5.71 -11.03
CA LYS A 95 -14.90 6.66 -11.82
C LYS A 95 -14.94 7.95 -11.00
N GLU A 96 -14.55 9.05 -11.64
CA GLU A 96 -14.71 10.41 -11.10
C GLU A 96 -16.14 10.68 -10.63
#